data_AF-A0A9P4TSC2-F1
#
_entry.id   AF-A0A9P4TSC2-F1
#
_cell.length_a   1.000
_cell.length_b   1.000
_cell.length_c   1.000
_cell.angle_alpha   90.00
_cell.angle_beta   90.00
_cell.angle_gamma   90.00
#
_symmetry.space_group_name_H-M   'P 1'
#
loop_
_entity.id
_entity.type
_entity.pdbx_description
1 polymer ?
#
loop_
_entity_poly.entity_id
_entity_poly.type
_entity_poly.pdbx_seq_one_letter_code
_entity_poly.pdbx_strand_id
1 'polypeptide(L)' 'LLFINRYRSYINLYFLKYTIEYYILIIVYLPYSTYLLQPLNLVLFILLASCYST' A
#
# COMPACT_ATOMS: atom_id res chain seq x y z
N LEU A 1 3.07 -11.64 1.75
CA LEU A 1 2.35 -11.01 0.62
C LEU A 1 2.19 -9.53 0.93
N LEU A 2 2.70 -8.65 0.07
CA LEU A 2 2.83 -7.23 0.34
C LEU A 2 2.07 -6.43 -0.72
N PHE A 3 1.11 -5.62 -0.28
CA PHE A 3 0.33 -4.77 -1.15
C PHE A 3 0.95 -3.37 -1.20
N ILE A 4 1.36 -2.93 -2.39
CA ILE A 4 2.09 -1.68 -2.55
C ILE A 4 1.37 -0.78 -3.54
N ASN A 5 1.32 0.49 -3.18
CA ASN A 5 0.84 1.53 -4.04
C ASN A 5 1.95 1.96 -5.01
N ARG A 6 1.64 2.21 -6.29
CA ARG A 6 2.63 2.45 -7.36
C ARG A 6 3.35 3.81 -7.26
N TYR A 7 3.51 4.36 -6.06
CA TYR A 7 4.30 5.55 -5.83
C TYR A 7 5.78 5.24 -6.02
N ARG A 8 6.44 6.09 -6.80
CA ARG A 8 7.86 5.99 -7.15
C ARG A 8 8.78 5.94 -5.93
N SER A 9 8.34 6.50 -4.80
CA SER A 9 9.04 6.49 -3.51
C SER A 9 9.14 5.09 -2.89
N TYR A 10 8.16 4.22 -3.10
CA TYR A 10 8.14 2.86 -2.53
C TYR A 10 8.88 1.84 -3.39
N ILE A 11 8.91 2.07 -4.71
CA ILE A 11 9.49 1.15 -5.68
C ILE A 11 10.91 1.61 -6.01
N ASN A 12 11.86 1.31 -5.13
CA ASN A 12 13.29 1.50 -5.38
C ASN A 12 13.97 0.15 -5.72
N LEU A 13 15.09 0.19 -6.45
CA LEU A 13 15.86 -1.01 -6.83
C LEU A 13 16.30 -1.82 -5.60
N TYR A 14 16.71 -1.14 -4.53
CA TYR A 14 17.09 -1.80 -3.27
C TYR A 14 15.90 -2.55 -2.65
N PHE A 15 14.71 -1.93 -2.68
CA PHE A 15 13.49 -2.53 -2.16
C PHE A 15 13.07 -3.76 -2.99
N LEU A 16 13.17 -3.68 -4.32
CA LEU A 16 12.92 -4.83 -5.19
C LEU A 16 13.90 -5.98 -4.92
N LYS A 17 15.19 -5.67 -4.74
CA LYS A 17 16.20 -6.68 -4.42
C LYS A 17 15.89 -7.38 -3.09
N TYR A 18 15.57 -6.61 -2.05
CA TYR A 18 15.14 -7.15 -0.76
C TYR A 18 13.92 -8.07 -0.90
N THR A 19 12.87 -7.62 -1.60
CA THR A 19 11.66 -8.43 -1.74
C THR A 19 11.89 -9.73 -2.51
N ILE A 20 12.80 -9.74 -3.49
CA ILE A 20 13.23 -10.96 -4.19
C ILE A 20 14.02 -11.89 -3.25
N GLU A 21 14.98 -11.35 -2.49
CA GLU A 21 15.82 -12.14 -1.55
C GLU A 21 14.98 -12.87 -0.49
N TYR A 22 13.89 -12.26 -0.01
CA TYR A 22 13.00 -12.83 1.00
C TYR A 22 11.75 -13.51 0.42
N TYR A 23 11.69 -13.74 -0.89
CA TYR A 23 10.54 -14.37 -1.58
C TYR A 23 9.18 -13.70 -1.25
N ILE A 24 9.20 -12.38 -1.08
CA ILE A 24 8.00 -11.61 -0.74
C ILE A 24 7.23 -11.32 -2.02
N LEU A 25 6.05 -11.92 -2.15
CA LEU A 25 5.14 -11.65 -3.25
C LEU A 25 4.55 -10.23 -3.12
N ILE A 26 4.83 -9.38 -4.11
CA ILE A 26 4.32 -8.01 -4.19
C ILE A 26 3.09 -7.97 -5.10
N ILE A 27 2.02 -7.35 -4.64
CA ILE A 27 0.86 -6.97 -5.45
C ILE A 27 0.86 -5.46 -5.60
N VAL A 28 0.88 -4.98 -6.84
CA VAL A 28 0.85 -3.55 -7.17
C VAL A 28 -0.58 -3.15 -7.49
N TYR A 29 -1.08 -2.11 -6.80
CA TYR A 29 -2.40 -1.56 -7.09
C TYR A 29 -2.43 -0.80 -8.42
N LEU A 30 -3.62 -0.78 -9.05
CA LEU A 30 -3.86 0.10 -10.19
C LEU A 30 -3.74 1.57 -9.77
N PRO A 31 -3.37 2.47 -10.69
CA PRO A 31 -3.40 3.90 -10.41
C PRO A 31 -4.81 4.32 -10.01
N TYR A 32 -4.90 5.20 -9.00
CA TYR A 32 -6.16 5.72 -8.44
C TYR A 32 -7.09 4.69 -7.78
N SER A 33 -6.69 3.43 -7.60
CA SER A 33 -7.54 2.41 -6.98
C SER A 33 -7.37 2.32 -5.45
N THR A 34 -6.57 3.20 -4.85
CA THR A 34 -6.08 3.04 -3.47
C THR A 34 -7.10 3.41 -2.43
N TYR A 35 -8.07 4.23 -2.82
CA TYR A 35 -9.22 4.57 -1.97
C TYR A 35 -10.21 3.40 -1.86
N LEU A 36 -10.19 2.49 -2.85
CA LEU A 36 -11.17 1.39 -2.96
C LEU A 36 -10.58 0.02 -2.65
N LEU A 37 -9.31 -0.21 -2.98
CA LEU A 37 -8.69 -1.54 -2.89
C LEU A 37 -7.70 -1.66 -1.75
N GLN A 38 -7.23 -0.55 -1.18
CA GLN A 38 -6.26 -0.61 -0.09
C GLN A 38 -6.99 -0.81 1.24
N PRO A 39 -6.86 -1.97 1.91
CA PRO A 39 -7.61 -2.30 3.11
C PRO A 39 -7.30 -1.35 4.26
N LEU A 40 -6.05 -0.88 4.36
CA LEU A 40 -5.63 0.12 5.35
C LEU A 40 -6.46 1.42 5.24
N ASN A 41 -6.77 1.83 4.01
CA ASN A 41 -7.51 3.06 3.76
C ASN A 41 -8.98 2.89 4.13
N LEU A 42 -9.59 1.78 3.70
CA LEU A 42 -11.00 1.48 3.95
C LEU A 42 -11.31 1.23 5.44
N VAL A 43 -10.48 0.45 6.12
CA VAL A 43 -10.78 -0.02 7.47
C VAL A 43 -10.24 0.94 8.52
N LEU A 44 -9.02 1.43 8.35
CA LEU A 44 -8.32 2.16 9.40
C LEU A 44 -8.46 3.67 9.24
N PHE A 45 -8.15 4.20 8.05
CA PHE A 45 -8.13 5.65 7.86
C PHE A 45 -9.51 6.29 7.79
N ILE A 46 -10.52 5.62 7.22
CA ILE A 46 -11.90 6.13 7.25
C ILE A 46 -12.42 6.23 8.69
N LEU A 47 -12.20 5.20 9.51
CA LEU A 47 -12.60 5.21 10.91
C LEU A 47 -11.86 6.30 11.69
N LEU A 48 -10.54 6.41 11.52
CA LEU A 48 -9.77 7.47 12.17
C LEU A 48 -10.25 8.86 11.76
N ALA A 49 -10.49 9.10 10.47
CA ALA A 49 -11.00 10.37 9.99
C ALA A 49 -12.35 10.74 10.66
N SER A 50 -13.23 9.76 10.87
CA SER A 50 -14.50 9.98 11.57
C SER A 50 -14.32 10.39 13.03
N CYS A 51 -13.29 9.88 13.72
CA CYS A 51 -12.96 10.26 15.09
C CYS A 51 -12.34 11.66 15.20
N TYR A 52 -11.67 12.14 14.15
CA TYR A 52 -11.05 13.48 14.13
C TYR A 52 -11.95 14.57 13.56
N SER A 53 -13.10 14.22 12.97
CA SER A 53 -14.05 15.18 12.40
C SER A 53 -15.08 15.74 13.39
N THR A 54 -14.94 15.43 14.69
CA THR A 54 -15.71 16.04 15.79
C THR A 54 -15.06 17.32 16.28
#